data_AF-A0A3D6BSW9-F1
#
_entry.id   AF-A0A3D6BSW9-F1
#
_cell.length_a   1.000
_cell.length_b   1.000
_cell.length_c   1.000
_cell.angle_alpha   90.00
_cell.angle_beta   90.00
_cell.angle_gamma   90.00
#
_symmetry.space_group_name_H-M   'P 1'
#
loop_
_entity.id
_entity.type
_entity.pdbx_description
1 polymer ?
#
loop_
_entity_poly.entity_id
_entity_poly.type
_entity_poly.pdbx_seq_one_letter_code
_entity_poly.pdbx_strand_id
1 'polypeptide(L)' 'GDTVKIMETRPMSKSKCWRLVEIIERAK' A
#
# COMPACT_ATOMS: atom_id res chain seq x y z
N GLY A 1 -7.68 -9.67 7.17
CA GLY A 1 -7.15 -8.79 6.12
C GLY A 1 -5.68 -8.56 6.36
N ASP A 2 -4.93 -8.16 5.34
CA ASP A 2 -3.48 -8.01 5.46
C ASP A 2 -3.10 -6.63 5.99
N THR A 3 -2.15 -6.61 6.93
CA THR A 3 -1.52 -5.38 7.39
C THR A 3 -0.34 -5.09 6.48
N VAL A 4 -0.39 -3.97 5.77
CA VAL A 4 0.64 -3.59 4.80
C VAL A 4 1.20 -2.21 5.08
N LYS A 5 2.49 -2.04 4.77
CA LYS A 5 3.17 -0.75 4.81
C LYS A 5 3.14 -0.13 3.41
N ILE A 6 2.65 1.11 3.34
CA ILE A 6 2.59 1.89 2.11
C ILE A 6 3.45 3.15 2.21
N MET A 7 3.88 3.65 1.05
CA MET A 7 4.61 4.91 0.90
C MET A 7 3.85 5.80 -0.09
N GLU A 8 3.85 7.10 0.16
CA GLU A 8 3.29 8.09 -0.77
C GLU A 8 4.15 8.21 -2.02
N THR A 9 3.50 8.36 -3.17
CA THR A 9 4.13 8.45 -4.49
C THR A 9 3.35 9.43 -5.35
N ARG A 10 3.93 9.82 -6.51
CA ARG A 10 3.19 10.61 -7.51
C ARG A 10 1.83 9.97 -7.82
N PRO A 11 0.78 10.76 -8.14
CA PRO A 11 -0.53 10.21 -8.46
C PRO A 11 -0.44 9.13 -9.56
N MET A 12 -0.87 7.91 -9.23
CA MET A 12 -0.90 6.78 -10.14
C MET A 12 -2.27 6.63 -10.81
N SER A 13 -3.31 7.19 -10.20
CA SER A 13 -4.68 7.26 -10.71
C SER A 13 -5.41 8.43 -10.06
N LYS A 14 -6.67 8.66 -10.42
CA LYS A 14 -7.52 9.74 -9.87
C LYS A 14 -7.62 9.70 -8.34
N SER A 15 -7.51 8.52 -7.73
CA SER A 15 -7.65 8.33 -6.27
C SER A 15 -6.48 7.57 -5.62
N LYS A 16 -5.41 7.26 -6.35
CA LYS A 16 -4.33 6.39 -5.82
C LYS A 16 -2.98 7.09 -5.88
N CYS A 17 -2.46 7.43 -4.71
CA CYS A 17 -1.18 8.10 -4.52
C CYS A 17 -0.20 7.27 -3.68
N TRP A 18 -0.44 5.97 -3.53
CA TRP A 18 0.34 5.11 -2.65
C TRP A 18 0.89 3.88 -3.36
N ARG A 19 2.11 3.49 -2.99
CA ARG A 19 2.78 2.26 -3.42
C ARG A 19 2.96 1.33 -2.23
N LEU A 20 2.76 0.04 -2.46
CA LEU A 20 3.03 -1.03 -1.50
C LEU A 20 4.55 -1.16 -1.31
N VAL A 21 5.00 -1.13 -0.06
CA VAL A 21 6.41 -1.30 0.31
C VAL A 21 6.65 -2.72 0.81
N GLU A 22 5.86 -3.14 1.79
CA GLU A 22 6.03 -4.41 2.49
C GLU A 22 4.70 -4.90 3.07
N ILE A 23 4.55 -6.22 3.21
CA ILE A 23 3.41 -6.85 3.88
C ILE A 23 3.89 -7.29 5.27
N ILE A 24 3.32 -6.70 6.32
CA ILE A 24 3.73 -6.93 7.71
C ILE A 24 3.08 -8.20 8.25
N GLU A 25 1.77 -8.35 8.02
CA GLU A 25 1.01 -9.49 8.52
C GLU A 25 0.01 -9.93 7.46
N ARG A 26 0.03 -11.22 7.13
CA ARG A 26 -0.98 -11.84 6.27
C ARG A 26 -2.00 -12.54 7.15
N ALA A 27 -3.26 -12.21 6.96
CA ALA A 27 -4.31 -12.96 7.63
C ALA A 27 -4.32 -14.40 7.10
N LYS A 28 -4.21 -15.36 8.02
CA LYS A 28 -4.11 -16.80 7.73
C LYS A 28 -5.44 -17.39 7.27
#